data_AF-A0A3B9CY31-F1
#
_entry.id   AF-A0A3B9CY31-F1
#
_cell.length_a   1.000
_cell.length_b   1.000
_cell.length_c   1.000
_cell.angle_alpha   90.00
_cell.angle_beta   90.00
_cell.angle_gamma   90.00
#
_symmetry.space_group_name_H-M   'P 1'
#
loop_
_entity.id
_entity.type
_entity.pdbx_description
1 polymer ?
#
loop_
_entity_poly.entity_id
_entity_poly.type
_entity_poly.pdbx_seq_one_letter_code
_entity_poly.pdbx_strand_id
1 'polypeptide(L)' 'SSKRRVLFPDSKGGLPASEVTIAEVLKSNGYATHAIGKWHLGHLPQYLPTSHGYDSYFGIPYSN' A
#
# COMPACT_ATOMS: atom_id res chain seq x y z
N SER A 1 -6.61 -25.34 -1.72
CA SER A 1 -6.37 -24.03 -1.09
C SER A 1 -7.19 -22.98 -1.81
N SER A 2 -8.37 -22.61 -1.29
CA SER A 2 -9.29 -21.64 -1.92
C SER A 2 -9.16 -20.23 -1.35
N LYS A 3 -8.02 -19.89 -0.74
CA LYS A 3 -7.78 -18.52 -0.23
C LYS A 3 -7.62 -17.58 -1.42
N ARG A 4 -8.56 -16.64 -1.56
CA ARG A 4 -8.53 -15.50 -2.48
C ARG A 4 -7.20 -14.75 -2.27
N ARG A 5 -6.32 -14.76 -3.29
CA ARG A 5 -4.98 -14.17 -3.24
C ARG A 5 -4.92 -12.72 -3.73
N VAL A 6 -5.97 -12.27 -4.40
CA VAL A 6 -6.09 -10.95 -5.01
C VAL A 6 -7.04 -10.11 -4.16
N LEU A 7 -6.68 -8.85 -3.91
CA LEU A 7 -7.49 -7.92 -3.11
C LEU A 7 -8.46 -7.14 -4.00
N PHE A 8 -9.68 -6.99 -3.52
CA PHE A 8 -10.82 -6.40 -4.23
C PHE A 8 -11.50 -5.33 -3.36
N PRO A 9 -12.47 -4.57 -3.89
CA PRO A 9 -13.20 -3.56 -3.13
C PRO A 9 -13.92 -4.08 -1.87
N ASP A 10 -14.23 -5.38 -1.81
CA ASP A 10 -14.85 -6.05 -0.65
C ASP A 10 -13.83 -6.64 0.33
N SER A 11 -12.53 -6.54 0.04
CA SER A 11 -11.49 -7.14 0.86
C SER A 11 -11.21 -6.32 2.12
N LYS A 12 -11.29 -6.99 3.28
CA LYS A 12 -11.04 -6.37 4.60
C LYS A 12 -9.56 -6.32 4.99
N GLY A 13 -8.68 -6.98 4.24
CA GLY A 13 -7.25 -7.06 4.51
C GLY A 13 -6.40 -6.26 3.53
N GLY A 14 -5.13 -6.13 3.85
CA GLY A 14 -4.12 -5.43 3.06
C GLY A 14 -2.71 -5.69 3.61
N LEU A 15 -1.75 -4.87 3.21
CA LEU A 15 -0.37 -4.90 3.68
C LEU A 15 -0.34 -4.77 5.21
N PRO A 16 0.15 -5.77 5.96
CA PRO A 16 0.25 -5.66 7.41
C PRO A 16 1.22 -4.54 7.80
N ALA A 17 0.92 -3.80 8.87
CA ALA A 17 1.81 -2.76 9.41
C ALA A 17 3.14 -3.29 9.96
N SER A 18 3.27 -4.62 10.14
CA SER A 18 4.53 -5.26 10.53
C SER A 18 5.52 -5.41 9.38
N GLU A 19 5.06 -5.31 8.13
CA GLU A 19 5.93 -5.38 6.96
C GLU A 19 6.59 -4.03 6.72
N VAL A 20 7.91 -4.04 6.51
CA VAL A 20 8.67 -2.83 6.22
C VAL A 20 8.80 -2.68 4.70
N THR A 21 8.29 -1.57 4.19
CA THR A 21 8.39 -1.21 2.77
C THR A 21 9.70 -0.51 2.44
N ILE A 22 10.06 -0.51 1.15
CA ILE A 22 11.20 0.28 0.66
C ILE A 22 11.01 1.77 0.92
N ALA A 23 9.78 2.28 0.90
CA ALA A 23 9.49 3.69 1.16
C ALA A 23 9.84 4.06 2.61
N GLU A 24 9.51 3.21 3.58
CA GLU A 24 9.87 3.45 4.99
C GLU A 24 11.40 3.48 5.19
N VAL A 25 12.10 2.52 4.59
CA VAL A 25 13.57 2.46 4.65
C VAL A 25 14.17 3.72 4.04
N LEU A 26 13.77 4.10 2.83
CA LEU A 26 14.30 5.29 2.14
C LEU A 26 13.95 6.58 2.88
N LYS A 27 12.72 6.71 3.38
CA LYS A 27 12.27 7.88 4.14
C LYS A 27 13.08 8.07 5.42
N SER A 28 13.40 6.98 6.14
CA SER A 28 14.29 7.04 7.31
C SER A 28 15.71 7.52 6.96
N ASN A 29 16.11 7.44 5.68
CA ASN A 29 17.38 7.92 5.16
C ASN A 29 17.27 9.29 4.46
N GLY A 30 16.18 10.04 4.71
CA GLY A 30 16.01 11.42 4.21
C GLY A 30 15.47 11.54 2.79
N TYR A 31 14.98 10.46 2.19
CA TYR A 31 14.35 10.52 0.87
C TYR A 31 12.91 11.04 0.95
N ALA A 32 12.54 11.89 0.00
CA ALA A 32 11.13 12.13 -0.32
C ALA A 32 10.59 10.94 -1.13
N THR A 33 9.41 10.46 -0.77
CA THR A 33 8.83 9.22 -1.30
C THR A 33 7.46 9.45 -1.88
N HIS A 34 7.22 8.99 -3.11
CA HIS A 34 5.95 9.18 -3.81
C HIS A 34 5.55 7.91 -4.55
N ALA A 35 4.27 7.53 -4.45
CA ALA A 35 3.69 6.42 -5.19
C ALA A 35 2.79 6.95 -6.31
N ILE A 36 2.97 6.43 -7.53
CA ILE A 36 2.11 6.74 -8.69
C ILE A 36 1.57 5.45 -9.28
N GLY A 37 0.26 5.41 -9.56
CA GLY A 37 -0.37 4.31 -10.28
C GLY A 37 -1.15 3.34 -9.38
N LYS A 38 -1.12 2.04 -9.69
CA LYS A 38 -1.93 1.05 -8.99
C LYS A 38 -1.23 0.56 -7.73
N TRP A 39 -1.95 0.58 -6.60
CA TRP A 39 -1.43 0.08 -5.33
C TRP A 39 -1.67 -1.43 -5.11
N HIS A 40 -2.93 -1.84 -5.01
CA HIS A 40 -3.36 -3.24 -4.89
C HIS A 40 -2.89 -4.02 -3.66
N LEU A 41 -2.43 -3.33 -2.61
CA LEU A 41 -2.08 -3.95 -1.32
C LEU A 41 -3.09 -3.60 -0.21
N GLY A 42 -4.34 -3.37 -0.58
CA GLY A 42 -5.43 -3.00 0.33
C GLY A 42 -5.94 -1.60 0.04
N HIS A 43 -7.23 -1.39 0.27
CA HIS A 43 -7.91 -0.15 -0.10
C HIS A 43 -8.42 0.65 1.10
N LEU A 44 -8.50 0.01 2.28
CA LEU A 44 -8.87 0.71 3.50
C LEU A 44 -7.75 1.69 3.90
N PRO A 45 -8.07 2.78 4.59
CA PRO A 45 -7.11 3.86 4.87
C PRO A 45 -5.77 3.39 5.44
N GLN A 46 -5.80 2.43 6.38
CA GLN A 46 -4.60 1.89 7.02
C GLN A 46 -3.70 1.06 6.10
N TYR A 47 -4.18 0.70 4.92
CA TYR A 47 -3.44 -0.09 3.93
C TYR A 47 -2.98 0.76 2.75
N LEU A 48 -3.28 2.07 2.71
CA LEU A 48 -2.88 2.93 1.60
C LEU A 48 -1.37 3.24 1.64
N PRO A 49 -0.73 3.61 0.51
CA PRO A 49 0.71 3.89 0.47
C PRO A 49 1.18 4.89 1.54
N THR A 50 0.36 5.90 1.84
CA THR A 50 0.67 6.93 2.84
C THR A 50 0.72 6.40 4.27
N SER A 51 0.14 5.24 4.54
CA SER A 51 0.28 4.52 5.81
C SER A 51 1.52 3.61 5.85
N HIS A 52 2.23 3.47 4.72
CA HIS A 52 3.37 2.56 4.54
C HIS A 52 4.57 3.32 3.94
N GLY A 53 4.93 4.44 4.57
CA GLY A 53 6.17 5.17 4.29
C GLY A 53 6.14 6.18 3.16
N TYR A 54 5.17 6.14 2.25
CA TYR A 54 5.09 7.13 1.17
C TYR A 54 4.59 8.49 1.68
N ASP A 55 5.21 9.60 1.27
CA ASP A 55 4.76 10.95 1.63
C ASP A 55 3.49 11.35 0.89
N SER A 56 3.31 10.86 -0.34
CA SER A 56 2.13 11.14 -1.15
C SER A 56 1.84 10.02 -2.14
N TYR A 57 0.59 9.98 -2.59
CA TYR A 57 0.08 8.95 -3.48
C TYR A 57 -0.88 9.55 -4.50
N PHE A 58 -0.65 9.27 -5.78
CA PHE A 58 -1.56 9.60 -6.87
C PHE A 58 -1.87 8.35 -7.70
N GLY A 59 -3.08 7.80 -7.55
CA GLY A 59 -3.38 6.54 -8.19
C GLY A 59 -4.71 5.89 -7.80
N ILE A 60 -4.83 4.60 -8.13
CA ILE A 60 -6.02 3.79 -7.87
C ILE A 60 -5.70 2.61 -6.95
N PRO A 61 -6.52 2.32 -5.91
CA PRO A 61 -6.22 1.25 -4.96
C PRO A 61 -6.34 -0.15 -5.60
N TYR A 62 -7.08 -0.29 -6.69
CA TYR A 62 -7.31 -1.51 -7.47
C TYR A 62 -7.85 -1.14 -8.87
N SER A 63 -7.94 -2.11 -9.77
CA SER A 63 -8.38 -1.91 -11.17
C SER A 63 -9.66 -2.67 -11.55
N ASN A 64 -10.29 -3.37 -10.59
CA ASN A 64 -11.37 -4.32 -10.81
C ASN A 64 -12.56 -4.06 -9.89
#